data_AF-A0AAP0BAJ8-F1
#
_entry.id   AF-A0AAP0BAJ8-F1
#
_cell.length_a   1.000
_cell.length_b   1.000
_cell.length_c   1.000
_cell.angle_alpha   90.00
_cell.angle_beta   90.00
_cell.angle_gamma   90.00
#
_symmetry.space_group_name_H-M   'P 1'
#
loop_
_entity.id
_entity.type
_entity.pdbx_description
1 polymer ?
#
loop_
_entity_poly.entity_id
_entity_poly.type
_entity_poly.pdbx_seq_one_letter_code
_entity_poly.pdbx_strand_id
1 'polypeptide(L)'
;MTSKSKFLVAMMASSSAAVQKAATPVAPMSYQFTWKDKIAKYKSELAKGVWGYWKLGAWTPLALSARKRAAIRREALLAGEDWPYDPPKKEQRTKRKGHKCDRVSAEKRARTAELMQKMPEMLLAYKVSKCIGYQLPFILSCNFIKKEDESFAMMNGKQKIIVHFSINIVNGKLLTREY
;
A
#
# COMPACT_ATOMS: atom_id res chain seq x y z
N MET A 1 -49.30 -44.55 -58.06
CA MET A 1 -48.63 -44.04 -56.84
C MET A 1 -47.29 -44.75 -56.69
N THR A 2 -46.19 -44.02 -56.85
CA THR A 2 -44.83 -44.57 -56.95
C THR A 2 -44.32 -45.08 -55.58
N SER A 3 -43.48 -46.11 -55.61
CA SER A 3 -42.92 -46.85 -54.45
C SER A 3 -42.42 -45.96 -53.29
N LYS A 4 -41.91 -44.75 -53.60
CA LYS A 4 -41.46 -43.75 -52.63
C LYS A 4 -42.54 -43.27 -51.65
N SER A 5 -43.81 -43.25 -52.08
CA SER A 5 -44.93 -42.81 -51.23
C SER A 5 -45.30 -43.82 -50.13
N LYS A 6 -45.12 -45.13 -50.39
CA LYS A 6 -45.38 -46.18 -49.39
C LYS A 6 -44.34 -46.20 -48.28
N PHE A 7 -43.08 -45.89 -48.61
CA PHE A 7 -41.98 -45.86 -47.64
C PHE A 7 -42.12 -44.69 -46.65
N LEU A 8 -42.58 -43.52 -47.13
CA LEU A 8 -42.80 -42.33 -46.30
C LEU A 8 -43.96 -42.51 -45.32
N VAL A 9 -45.03 -43.18 -45.73
CA VAL A 9 -46.19 -43.49 -44.86
C VAL A 9 -45.81 -44.52 -43.79
N ALA A 10 -44.98 -45.52 -44.13
CA ALA A 10 -44.48 -46.50 -43.16
C ALA A 10 -43.58 -45.86 -42.09
N MET A 11 -42.72 -44.90 -42.48
CA MET A 11 -41.81 -44.21 -41.54
C MET A 11 -42.55 -43.26 -40.59
N MET A 12 -43.62 -42.60 -41.05
CA MET A 12 -44.49 -41.77 -40.22
C MET A 12 -45.32 -42.60 -39.22
N ALA A 13 -45.79 -43.79 -39.60
CA ALA A 13 -46.53 -44.69 -38.71
C ALA A 13 -45.67 -45.29 -37.58
N SER A 14 -44.35 -45.48 -37.81
CA SER A 14 -43.42 -45.94 -36.77
C SER A 14 -43.05 -44.86 -35.74
N SER A 15 -43.23 -43.57 -36.08
CA SER A 15 -42.94 -42.46 -35.17
C SER A 15 -44.04 -42.21 -34.14
N SER A 16 -45.30 -42.53 -34.46
CA SER A 16 -46.43 -42.36 -33.52
C SER A 16 -46.61 -43.54 -32.56
N ALA A 17 -46.13 -44.73 -32.91
CA ALA A 17 -46.21 -45.93 -32.07
C ALA A 17 -45.14 -45.98 -30.96
N ALA A 18 -44.05 -45.21 -31.09
CA ALA A 18 -43.01 -45.10 -30.07
C ALA A 18 -43.31 -44.06 -28.97
N VAL A 19 -44.38 -43.26 -29.12
CA VAL A 19 -44.72 -42.16 -28.21
C VAL A 19 -45.69 -42.59 -27.10
N GLN A 20 -46.25 -43.80 -27.17
CA GLN A 20 -47.29 -44.23 -26.24
C GLN A 20 -47.05 -45.63 -25.71
N LYS A 21 -46.12 -45.75 -24.74
CA LYS A 21 -46.27 -46.68 -23.61
C LYS A 21 -45.27 -46.39 -22.49
N ALA A 22 -45.86 -45.96 -21.37
CA ALA A 22 -45.47 -46.27 -20.00
C ALA A 22 -44.15 -45.69 -19.47
N ALA A 23 -44.26 -44.55 -18.80
CA ALA A 23 -44.00 -44.51 -17.36
C ALA A 23 -44.89 -43.43 -16.75
N THR A 24 -45.72 -43.85 -15.79
CA THR A 24 -46.40 -43.00 -14.82
C THR A 24 -45.42 -41.96 -14.23
N PRO A 25 -45.86 -40.77 -13.77
CA PRO A 25 -45.05 -39.99 -12.87
C PRO A 25 -44.94 -40.79 -11.57
N VAL A 26 -43.97 -41.70 -11.50
CA VAL A 26 -43.43 -42.19 -10.24
C VAL A 26 -42.79 -40.96 -9.65
N ALA A 27 -43.58 -40.18 -8.90
CA ALA A 27 -43.03 -39.20 -8.00
C ALA A 27 -41.92 -39.93 -7.23
N PRO A 28 -40.67 -39.44 -7.21
CA PRO A 28 -39.78 -39.91 -6.18
C PRO A 28 -40.48 -39.53 -4.87
N MET A 29 -41.00 -40.53 -4.16
CA MET A 29 -41.59 -40.40 -2.82
C MET A 29 -40.50 -40.06 -1.78
N SER A 30 -39.53 -39.24 -2.15
CA SER A 30 -38.85 -38.37 -1.20
C SER A 30 -39.77 -37.16 -1.02
N TYR A 31 -40.39 -37.03 0.15
CA TYR A 31 -41.14 -35.84 0.53
C TYR A 31 -40.23 -34.62 0.37
N GLN A 32 -40.33 -33.91 -0.76
CA GLN A 32 -39.55 -32.71 -1.02
C GLN A 32 -40.18 -31.62 -0.16
N PHE A 33 -39.61 -31.43 1.05
CA PHE A 33 -40.06 -30.39 1.96
C PHE A 33 -40.14 -29.06 1.23
N THR A 34 -41.29 -28.40 1.32
CA THR A 34 -41.40 -27.04 0.82
C THR A 34 -40.47 -26.15 1.62
N TRP A 35 -40.09 -25.01 1.05
CA TRP A 35 -39.27 -24.03 1.76
C TRP A 35 -39.94 -23.58 3.08
N LYS A 36 -41.28 -23.54 3.12
CA LYS A 36 -42.07 -23.22 4.33
C LYS A 36 -41.86 -24.25 5.43
N ASP A 37 -41.88 -25.54 5.09
CA ASP A 37 -41.64 -26.63 6.06
C ASP A 37 -40.21 -26.59 6.60
N LYS A 38 -39.24 -26.29 5.73
CA LYS A 38 -37.83 -26.12 6.13
C LYS A 38 -37.67 -24.95 7.10
N ILE A 39 -38.32 -23.81 6.83
CA ILE A 39 -38.30 -22.66 7.73
C ILE A 39 -39.00 -22.99 9.05
N ALA A 40 -40.17 -23.62 9.02
CA ALA A 40 -40.91 -24.01 10.23
C ALA A 40 -40.07 -24.94 11.13
N LYS A 41 -39.43 -25.95 10.53
CA LYS A 41 -38.55 -26.89 11.24
C LYS A 41 -37.38 -26.20 11.95
N TYR A 42 -36.81 -25.18 11.32
CA TYR A 42 -35.60 -24.52 11.81
C TYR A 42 -35.81 -23.11 12.35
N LYS A 43 -37.06 -22.70 12.61
CA LYS A 43 -37.41 -21.34 13.03
C LYS A 43 -36.63 -20.89 14.27
N SER A 44 -36.48 -21.78 15.26
CA SER A 44 -35.73 -21.50 16.50
C SER A 44 -34.22 -21.34 16.28
N GLU A 45 -33.65 -22.06 15.30
CA GLU A 45 -32.23 -21.94 14.93
C GLU A 45 -31.97 -20.72 14.05
N LEU A 46 -32.90 -20.37 13.16
CA LEU A 46 -32.82 -19.18 12.32
C LEU A 46 -32.82 -17.90 13.16
N ALA A 47 -33.62 -17.88 14.24
CA ALA A 47 -33.70 -16.75 15.17
C ALA A 47 -32.41 -16.50 15.97
N LYS A 48 -31.52 -17.50 16.13
CA LYS A 48 -30.26 -17.38 16.88
C LYS A 48 -29.16 -16.62 16.12
N GLY A 49 -29.45 -16.11 14.93
CA GLY A 49 -28.48 -15.41 14.07
C GLY A 49 -27.70 -16.37 13.16
N VAL A 50 -26.66 -15.86 12.48
CA VAL A 50 -25.98 -16.56 11.35
C VAL A 50 -24.76 -17.37 11.77
N TRP A 51 -24.04 -16.96 12.81
CA TRP A 51 -22.70 -17.48 13.11
C TRP A 51 -22.64 -18.41 14.32
N GLY A 52 -23.70 -18.46 15.12
CA GLY A 52 -23.68 -19.10 16.43
C GLY A 52 -24.20 -18.15 17.49
N TYR A 53 -24.21 -18.63 18.72
CA TYR A 53 -24.63 -17.86 19.88
C TYR A 53 -23.73 -18.15 21.07
N TRP A 54 -23.56 -17.13 21.91
CA TRP A 54 -22.87 -17.28 23.19
C TRP A 54 -23.79 -17.99 24.18
N LYS A 55 -23.31 -19.07 24.77
CA LYS A 55 -24.01 -19.79 25.85
C LYS A 55 -22.97 -20.31 26.84
N LEU A 56 -23.17 -20.04 28.14
CA LEU A 56 -22.34 -20.57 29.23
C LEU A 56 -20.82 -20.33 29.03
N GLY A 57 -20.45 -19.14 28.56
CA GLY A 57 -19.03 -18.78 28.37
C GLY A 57 -18.35 -19.42 27.16
N ALA A 58 -19.09 -20.15 26.31
CA ALA A 58 -18.57 -20.73 25.08
C ALA A 58 -19.36 -20.26 23.86
N TRP A 59 -18.67 -20.17 22.73
CA TRP A 59 -19.31 -20.02 21.43
C TRP A 59 -19.92 -21.36 21.01
N THR A 60 -21.24 -21.39 20.84
CA THR A 60 -21.95 -22.59 20.38
C THR A 60 -22.32 -22.46 18.90
N PRO A 61 -21.98 -23.45 18.05
CA PRO A 61 -22.39 -23.43 16.66
C PRO A 61 -23.91 -23.68 16.53
N LEU A 62 -24.48 -23.27 15.40
CA LEU A 62 -25.86 -23.55 15.05
C LEU A 62 -26.03 -25.02 14.66
N ALA A 63 -27.22 -25.59 14.89
CA ALA A 63 -27.55 -26.93 14.39
C ALA A 63 -27.70 -26.94 12.85
N LEU A 64 -27.99 -25.79 12.26
CA LEU A 64 -28.04 -25.58 10.82
C LEU A 64 -26.70 -25.12 10.27
N SER A 65 -26.22 -25.82 9.24
CA SER A 65 -25.06 -25.35 8.48
C SER A 65 -25.39 -24.15 7.59
N ALA A 66 -24.40 -23.27 7.39
CA ALA A 66 -24.54 -22.08 6.53
C ALA A 66 -24.98 -22.43 5.10
N ARG A 67 -24.49 -23.55 4.55
CA ARG A 67 -24.91 -24.05 3.23
C ARG A 67 -26.40 -24.38 3.17
N LYS A 68 -26.92 -25.10 4.17
CA LYS A 68 -28.36 -25.44 4.24
C LYS A 68 -29.20 -24.18 4.41
N ARG A 69 -28.77 -23.24 5.25
CA ARG A 69 -29.42 -21.93 5.40
C ARG A 69 -29.50 -21.17 4.07
N ALA A 70 -28.39 -21.09 3.33
CA ALA A 70 -28.35 -20.40 2.04
C ALA A 70 -29.24 -21.08 0.98
N ALA A 71 -29.37 -22.42 1.02
CA ALA A 71 -30.31 -23.13 0.16
C ALA A 71 -31.77 -22.76 0.47
N ILE A 72 -32.16 -22.74 1.75
CA ILE A 72 -33.51 -22.33 2.18
C ILE A 72 -33.76 -20.86 1.81
N ARG A 73 -32.79 -19.97 2.05
CA ARG A 73 -32.87 -18.56 1.67
C ARG A 73 -33.05 -18.39 0.17
N ARG A 74 -32.32 -19.14 -0.65
CA ARG A 74 -32.46 -19.12 -2.11
C ARG A 74 -33.85 -19.56 -2.54
N GLU A 75 -34.38 -20.64 -1.97
CA GLU A 75 -35.73 -21.14 -2.30
C GLU A 75 -36.81 -20.12 -1.92
N ALA A 76 -36.71 -19.48 -0.74
CA ALA A 76 -37.65 -18.46 -0.28
C ALA A 76 -37.61 -17.19 -1.17
N LEU A 77 -36.42 -16.69 -1.48
CA LEU A 77 -36.25 -15.51 -2.34
C LEU A 77 -36.70 -15.78 -3.79
N LEU A 78 -36.49 -17.00 -4.31
CA LEU A 78 -37.00 -17.40 -5.63
C LEU A 78 -38.52 -17.43 -5.67
N ALA A 79 -39.17 -17.75 -4.55
CA ALA A 79 -40.63 -17.68 -4.42
C ALA A 79 -41.15 -16.23 -4.23
N GLY A 80 -40.26 -15.24 -4.15
CA GLY A 80 -40.62 -13.83 -3.96
C GLY A 80 -40.90 -13.42 -2.51
N GLU A 81 -40.61 -14.28 -1.53
CA GLU A 81 -40.80 -13.98 -0.11
C GLU A 81 -39.61 -13.19 0.47
N ASP A 82 -39.86 -12.37 1.49
CA ASP A 82 -38.81 -11.64 2.22
C ASP A 82 -38.06 -12.55 3.22
N TRP A 83 -36.78 -12.23 3.49
CA TRP A 83 -35.90 -13.00 4.37
C TRP A 83 -35.45 -12.19 5.60
N PRO A 84 -36.19 -12.26 6.73
CA PRO A 84 -35.95 -11.39 7.89
C PRO A 84 -34.88 -11.89 8.89
N TYR A 85 -34.36 -13.11 8.72
CA TYR A 85 -33.52 -13.76 9.74
C TYR A 85 -32.05 -13.33 9.76
N ASP A 86 -31.55 -12.77 8.65
CA ASP A 86 -30.13 -12.44 8.52
C ASP A 86 -29.93 -10.92 8.63
N PRO A 87 -28.92 -10.45 9.37
CA PRO A 87 -28.64 -9.03 9.48
C PRO A 87 -28.22 -8.44 8.11
N PRO A 88 -28.50 -7.15 7.86
CA PRO A 88 -28.08 -6.49 6.65
C PRO A 88 -26.55 -6.46 6.53
N LYS A 89 -26.06 -6.45 5.28
CA LYS A 89 -24.63 -6.41 4.99
C LYS A 89 -24.03 -5.10 5.51
N LYS A 90 -22.96 -5.20 6.30
CA LYS A 90 -22.20 -4.04 6.78
C LYS A 90 -21.43 -3.36 5.64
N GLU A 91 -21.33 -2.04 5.71
CA GLU A 91 -20.48 -1.24 4.83
C GLU A 91 -19.01 -1.68 4.90
N GLN A 92 -18.35 -1.72 3.73
CA GLN A 92 -16.96 -2.15 3.59
C GLN A 92 -16.00 -0.96 3.65
N ARG A 93 -14.80 -1.17 4.21
CA ARG A 93 -13.78 -0.12 4.29
C ARG A 93 -13.02 0.01 2.97
N THR A 94 -13.22 1.13 2.28
CA THR A 94 -12.50 1.45 1.04
C THR A 94 -11.33 2.40 1.33
N LYS A 95 -10.25 1.89 1.93
CA LYS A 95 -9.00 2.66 2.11
C LYS A 95 -7.82 1.87 1.55
N ARG A 96 -7.08 2.44 0.59
CA ARG A 96 -5.84 1.85 0.05
C ARG A 96 -4.65 2.26 0.92
N LYS A 97 -3.73 1.32 1.20
CA LYS A 97 -2.55 1.55 2.05
C LYS A 97 -1.43 2.35 1.35
N GLY A 98 -1.31 2.20 0.02
CA GLY A 98 -0.17 2.68 -0.74
C GLY A 98 1.11 1.87 -0.50
N HIS A 99 2.05 1.88 -1.45
CA HIS A 99 3.34 1.23 -1.27
C HIS A 99 4.24 2.06 -0.33
N LYS A 100 5.14 1.40 0.42
CA LYS A 100 6.07 2.09 1.33
C LYS A 100 7.04 3.00 0.56
N CYS A 101 7.52 2.55 -0.59
CA CYS A 101 8.46 3.31 -1.41
C CYS A 101 7.85 4.67 -1.81
N ASP A 102 6.63 4.64 -2.34
CA ASP A 102 5.95 5.84 -2.83
C ASP A 102 5.69 6.86 -1.72
N ARG A 103 5.26 6.38 -0.54
CA ARG A 103 5.03 7.23 0.64
C ARG A 103 6.27 7.99 1.08
N VAL A 104 7.44 7.35 1.02
CA VAL A 104 8.72 7.92 1.47
C VAL A 104 9.48 8.61 0.32
N SER A 105 9.01 8.48 -0.92
CA SER A 105 9.72 8.99 -2.10
C SER A 105 9.85 10.51 -2.09
N ALA A 106 8.81 11.24 -1.66
CA ALA A 106 8.84 12.70 -1.55
C ALA A 106 9.85 13.17 -0.50
N GLU A 107 9.83 12.54 0.67
CA GLU A 107 10.78 12.82 1.77
C GLU A 107 12.23 12.57 1.35
N LYS A 108 12.49 11.46 0.62
CA LYS A 108 13.82 11.16 0.09
C LYS A 108 14.30 12.22 -0.91
N ARG A 109 13.44 12.66 -1.84
CA ARG A 109 13.80 13.71 -2.82
C ARG A 109 14.13 15.03 -2.12
N ALA A 110 13.36 15.43 -1.11
CA ALA A 110 13.63 16.63 -0.32
C ALA A 110 14.96 16.54 0.44
N ARG A 111 15.22 15.42 1.11
CA ARG A 111 16.50 15.17 1.80
C ARG A 111 17.69 15.23 0.84
N THR A 112 17.55 14.67 -0.36
CA THR A 112 18.61 14.75 -1.37
C THR A 112 18.90 16.21 -1.75
N ALA A 113 17.87 17.05 -1.94
CA ALA A 113 18.08 18.47 -2.25
C ALA A 113 18.80 19.22 -1.11
N GLU A 114 18.39 19.01 0.14
CA GLU A 114 19.05 19.59 1.33
C GLU A 114 20.52 19.14 1.45
N LEU A 115 20.80 17.86 1.16
CA LEU A 115 22.15 17.31 1.20
C LEU A 115 23.04 17.94 0.12
N MET A 116 22.49 18.19 -1.07
CA MET A 116 23.23 18.83 -2.17
C MET A 116 23.60 20.28 -1.83
N GLN A 117 22.75 21.02 -1.12
CA GLN A 117 23.08 22.37 -0.65
C GLN A 117 24.24 22.38 0.35
N LYS A 118 24.33 21.35 1.21
CA LYS A 118 25.41 21.18 2.21
C LYS A 118 26.68 20.57 1.64
N MET A 119 26.65 20.12 0.38
CA MET A 119 27.79 19.48 -0.26
C MET A 119 29.08 20.32 -0.31
N PRO A 120 29.07 21.61 -0.71
CA PRO A 120 30.30 22.40 -0.78
C PRO A 120 30.99 22.54 0.59
N GLU A 121 30.20 22.74 1.65
CA GLU A 121 30.70 22.82 3.02
C GLU A 121 31.34 21.50 3.46
N MET A 122 30.67 20.37 3.20
CA MET A 122 31.23 19.04 3.53
C MET A 122 32.49 18.71 2.74
N LEU A 123 32.61 19.17 1.48
CA LEU A 123 33.83 19.01 0.68
C LEU A 123 35.00 19.84 1.24
N LEU A 124 34.74 21.06 1.70
CA LEU A 124 35.76 21.88 2.37
C LEU A 124 36.19 21.23 3.68
N ALA A 125 35.25 20.77 4.50
CA ALA A 125 35.54 20.06 5.74
C ALA A 125 36.38 18.79 5.50
N TYR A 126 36.08 18.03 4.44
CA TYR A 126 36.86 16.85 4.05
C TYR A 126 38.26 17.21 3.56
N LYS A 127 38.40 18.26 2.75
CA LYS A 127 39.72 18.73 2.30
C LYS A 127 40.57 19.18 3.48
N VAL A 128 39.99 19.97 4.39
CA VAL A 128 40.67 20.44 5.61
C VAL A 128 41.09 19.25 6.48
N SER A 129 40.20 18.29 6.75
CA SER A 129 40.55 17.12 7.57
C SER A 129 41.56 16.19 6.90
N LYS A 130 41.54 16.05 5.56
CA LYS A 130 42.53 15.26 4.82
C LYS A 130 43.88 15.96 4.77
N CYS A 131 43.91 17.27 4.55
CA CYS A 131 45.14 18.07 4.54
C CYS A 131 45.78 18.13 5.93
N ILE A 132 44.98 18.32 6.99
CA ILE A 132 45.44 18.31 8.39
C ILE A 132 45.73 16.86 8.88
N GLY A 133 45.12 15.84 8.29
CA GLY A 133 45.43 14.44 8.61
C GLY A 133 46.84 13.99 8.20
N TYR A 134 47.51 14.72 7.29
CA TYR A 134 48.91 14.49 6.89
C TYR A 134 49.87 15.56 7.41
N GLN A 135 49.36 16.57 8.11
CA GLN A 135 50.13 17.63 8.76
C GLN A 135 49.43 17.89 10.08
N LEU A 136 49.93 17.36 11.19
CA LEU A 136 50.86 18.15 12.01
C LEU A 136 51.53 17.24 13.07
N PRO A 137 52.82 17.48 13.37
CA PRO A 137 53.13 18.59 14.28
C PRO A 137 54.23 19.51 13.72
N PHE A 138 53.88 20.42 12.82
CA PHE A 138 54.69 21.61 12.57
C PHE A 138 53.85 22.69 11.85
N ILE A 139 53.59 23.82 12.50
CA ILE A 139 52.74 24.96 12.08
C ILE A 139 51.46 25.08 12.94
N LEU A 140 51.69 25.31 14.25
CA LEU A 140 50.99 26.37 14.97
C LEU A 140 51.54 27.72 14.47
N SER A 141 51.26 28.10 13.21
CA SER A 141 51.52 29.45 12.69
C SER A 141 50.96 29.64 11.28
N CYS A 142 49.65 29.46 11.10
CA CYS A 142 48.98 30.11 9.97
C CYS A 142 47.82 30.92 10.52
N ASN A 143 48.14 32.19 10.78
CA ASN A 143 47.16 33.25 10.93
C ASN A 143 46.24 33.22 9.71
N PHE A 144 45.04 32.69 9.91
CA PHE A 144 43.91 32.87 9.03
C PHE A 144 43.51 34.35 9.15
N ILE A 145 44.13 35.19 8.30
CA ILE A 145 43.77 36.59 8.15
C ILE A 145 42.35 36.62 7.59
N LYS A 146 41.39 37.01 8.45
CA LYS A 146 40.08 37.46 7.99
C LYS A 146 40.32 38.60 7.01
N LYS A 147 39.92 38.41 5.77
CA LYS A 147 39.87 39.49 4.78
C LYS A 147 38.57 40.25 5.06
N GLU A 148 38.67 41.27 5.90
CA GLU A 148 37.61 42.25 6.07
C GLU A 148 37.48 43.10 4.80
N ASP A 149 36.25 43.51 4.53
CA ASP A 149 35.79 44.19 3.34
C ASP A 149 36.49 45.53 3.15
N GLU A 150 37.30 45.69 2.09
CA GLU A 150 37.67 47.02 1.59
C GLU A 150 37.56 47.09 0.07
N SER A 151 36.54 47.83 -0.34
CA SER A 151 36.28 48.45 -1.65
C SER A 151 37.54 48.75 -2.48
N PHE A 152 37.79 47.89 -3.48
CA PHE A 152 38.71 48.16 -4.58
C PHE A 152 38.06 49.11 -5.58
N ALA A 153 38.07 50.41 -5.26
CA ALA A 153 37.89 51.47 -6.25
C ALA A 153 39.22 51.70 -6.97
N MET A 154 39.16 51.49 -8.29
CA MET A 154 40.20 51.79 -9.28
C MET A 154 40.90 53.13 -9.01
N MET A 155 42.21 53.21 -9.22
CA MET A 155 42.89 54.25 -10.01
C MET A 155 44.40 53.99 -10.09
N ASN A 156 44.91 54.25 -11.29
CA ASN A 156 46.25 54.03 -11.78
C ASN A 156 47.37 54.63 -10.91
N GLY A 157 48.53 53.95 -10.87
CA GLY A 157 49.82 54.61 -10.70
C GLY A 157 50.62 54.19 -9.47
N LYS A 158 51.64 53.34 -9.71
CA LYS A 158 52.86 53.17 -8.90
C LYS A 158 52.65 52.84 -7.41
N GLN A 159 52.53 51.56 -7.08
CA GLN A 159 52.67 51.10 -5.70
C GLN A 159 54.16 51.05 -5.31
N LYS A 160 54.60 52.04 -4.53
CA LYS A 160 55.76 51.88 -3.64
C LYS A 160 55.36 50.88 -2.56
N ILE A 161 56.02 49.73 -2.51
CA ILE A 161 55.92 48.84 -1.37
C ILE A 161 56.77 49.46 -0.26
N ILE A 162 56.13 50.24 0.62
CA ILE A 162 56.74 50.64 1.89
C ILE A 162 56.58 49.46 2.83
N VAL A 163 57.62 48.63 2.92
CA VAL A 163 57.71 47.59 3.95
C VAL A 163 58.07 48.29 5.25
N HIS A 164 57.07 48.60 6.08
CA HIS A 164 57.32 48.97 7.47
C HIS A 164 57.80 47.73 8.22
N PHE A 165 59.13 47.63 8.40
CA PHE A 165 59.75 46.59 9.21
C PHE A 165 59.87 47.09 10.65
N SER A 166 58.78 46.98 11.42
CA SER A 166 58.79 47.28 12.85
C SER A 166 59.36 46.09 13.63
N ILE A 167 60.63 46.19 14.01
CA ILE A 167 61.30 45.27 14.94
C ILE A 167 60.94 45.71 16.36
N ASN A 168 60.04 44.98 17.02
CA ASN A 168 59.81 45.15 18.45
C ASN A 168 60.90 44.39 19.23
N ILE A 169 61.83 45.14 19.83
CA ILE A 169 62.82 44.63 20.77
C ILE A 169 62.14 44.45 22.12
N VAL A 170 62.10 43.21 22.62
CA VAL A 170 61.80 42.92 24.03
C VAL A 170 63.11 43.12 24.81
N ASN A 171 63.06 44.00 25.81
CA ASN A 171 64.11 44.45 26.73
C ASN A 171 64.95 45.64 26.23
N GLY A 172 64.60 46.82 26.74
CA GLY A 172 65.08 48.13 26.31
C GLY A 172 66.60 48.30 26.29
N LYS A 173 67.10 48.75 25.13
CA LYS A 173 68.15 49.76 24.92
C LYS A 173 68.19 50.06 23.42
N LEU A 174 67.92 51.31 23.04
CA LEU A 174 68.09 51.79 21.66
C LEU A 174 69.59 52.03 21.41
N LEU A 175 70.16 51.37 20.40
CA LEU A 175 71.39 51.81 19.76
C LEU A 175 71.09 51.96 18.27
N THR A 176 70.94 53.21 17.83
CA THR A 176 70.94 53.61 16.44
C THR A 176 72.31 53.31 15.84
N ARG A 177 72.38 52.52 14.77
CA ARG A 177 73.55 52.50 13.89
C ARG A 177 73.07 52.72 12.47
N GLU A 178 73.37 53.90 11.95
CA GLU A 178 73.20 54.27 10.55
C GLU A 178 74.20 53.47 9.69
N TYR A 179 73.70 52.91 8.58
CA TYR A 179 74.41 52.69 7.32
C TYR A 179 73.40 52.74 6.18
#